data_AF-M7ZS40-F1
#
_entry.id   AF-M7ZS40-F1
#
_cell.length_a   1.000
_cell.length_b   1.000
_cell.length_c   1.000
_cell.angle_alpha   90.00
_cell.angle_beta   90.00
_cell.angle_gamma   90.00
#
_symmetry.space_group_name_H-M   'P 1'
#
loop_
_entity.id
_entity.type
_entity.pdbx_description
1 polymer ?
#
loop_
_entity_poly.entity_id
_entity_poly.type
_entity_poly.pdbx_seq_one_letter_code
_entity_poly.pdbx_strand_id
1 'polypeptide(L)'
;MQIFFHPEMYSPDFSTPLPELIDSCVQSAPIDTRRALYKNIVLSGGTTMFKDFHKRLQNNIKKIVDERVAETNARHRVEVKPVEVNVVTHPIQSYAVWFGGSVAASSHEFFECCHTKEDYEEHGASICRTSTVFKGMY
;
A
#
# COMPACT_ATOMS: atom_id res chain seq x y z
N MET A 1 -2.19 -10.73 17.19
CA MET A 1 -1.39 -9.53 16.85
C MET A 1 0.08 -9.85 16.62
N GLN A 2 0.74 -10.60 17.51
CA GLN A 2 2.16 -10.98 17.36
C GLN A 2 2.43 -11.78 16.06
N ILE A 3 1.46 -12.55 15.57
CA ILE A 3 1.56 -13.40 14.35
C ILE A 3 1.91 -12.58 13.09
N PHE A 4 1.53 -11.30 13.00
CA PHE A 4 1.94 -10.46 11.84
C PHE A 4 3.44 -10.16 11.82
N PHE A 5 4.09 -10.23 12.98
CA PHE A 5 5.51 -9.90 13.15
C PHE A 5 6.37 -11.14 13.43
N HIS A 6 5.73 -12.24 13.86
CA HIS A 6 6.32 -13.55 14.12
C HIS A 6 5.34 -14.64 13.64
N PRO A 7 5.14 -14.76 12.31
CA PRO A 7 4.18 -15.72 11.76
C PRO A 7 4.50 -17.19 12.08
N GLU A 8 5.77 -17.50 12.35
CA GLU A 8 6.27 -18.81 12.72
C GLU A 8 5.61 -19.39 13.98
N MET A 9 5.00 -18.55 14.83
CA MET A 9 4.26 -19.02 16.00
C MET A 9 2.97 -19.77 15.65
N TYR A 10 2.44 -19.58 14.43
CA TYR A 10 1.19 -20.18 13.99
C TYR A 10 1.40 -21.28 12.94
N SER A 11 2.30 -21.06 11.99
CA SER A 11 2.62 -22.05 10.96
C SER A 11 4.12 -22.08 10.68
N PRO A 12 4.75 -23.27 10.62
CA PRO A 12 6.15 -23.40 10.23
C PRO A 12 6.39 -23.07 8.75
N ASP A 13 5.35 -23.12 7.92
CA ASP A 13 5.45 -22.88 6.47
C ASP A 13 5.57 -21.40 6.12
N PHE A 14 5.27 -20.50 7.06
CA PHE A 14 5.33 -19.06 6.85
C PHE A 14 6.10 -18.38 7.98
N SER A 15 7.32 -17.94 7.68
CA SER A 15 8.23 -17.33 8.67
C SER A 15 8.52 -15.85 8.41
N THR A 16 8.15 -15.30 7.25
CA THR A 16 8.49 -13.92 6.88
C THR A 16 7.56 -12.90 7.55
N PRO A 17 8.08 -12.02 8.44
CA PRO A 17 7.29 -10.97 9.06
C PRO A 17 6.70 -9.97 8.05
N LEU A 18 5.55 -9.40 8.38
CA LEU A 18 4.88 -8.38 7.56
C LEU A 18 5.78 -7.19 7.16
N PRO A 19 6.62 -6.61 8.04
CA PRO A 19 7.53 -5.53 7.66
C PRO A 19 8.51 -5.91 6.53
N GLU A 20 9.04 -7.14 6.55
CA GLU A 20 9.98 -7.65 5.55
C GLU A 20 9.28 -7.91 4.22
N LEU A 21 8.04 -8.40 4.27
CA LEU A 21 7.22 -8.60 3.08
C LEU A 21 6.92 -7.26 2.39
N ILE A 22 6.56 -6.22 3.15
CA ILE A 22 6.33 -4.88 2.62
C ILE A 22 7.61 -4.30 2.03
N ASP A 23 8.72 -4.42 2.74
CA ASP A 23 10.01 -3.95 2.24
C ASP A 23 10.40 -4.65 0.93
N SER A 24 10.27 -5.97 0.86
CA SER A 24 10.54 -6.76 -0.35
C SER A 24 9.64 -6.36 -1.53
N CYS A 25 8.36 -6.08 -1.27
CA CYS A 25 7.41 -5.59 -2.27
C CYS A 25 7.81 -4.20 -2.80
N VAL A 26 8.21 -3.28 -1.92
CA VAL A 26 8.67 -1.95 -2.36
C VAL A 26 10.01 -2.07 -3.10
N GLN A 27 10.90 -2.98 -2.71
CA GLN A 27 12.17 -3.20 -3.40
C GLN A 27 12.02 -3.88 -4.78
N SER A 28 10.92 -4.59 -5.04
CA SER A 28 10.64 -5.14 -6.37
C SER A 28 10.06 -4.10 -7.34
N ALA A 29 9.56 -2.97 -6.82
CA ALA A 29 9.06 -1.86 -7.63
C ALA A 29 10.20 -1.06 -8.32
N PRO A 30 9.89 -0.29 -9.39
CA PRO A 30 10.84 0.62 -10.02
C PRO A 30 11.48 1.61 -9.03
N ILE A 31 12.79 1.86 -9.18
CA ILE A 31 13.63 2.61 -8.21
C ILE A 31 13.09 4.02 -7.89
N ASP A 32 12.54 4.69 -8.89
CA ASP A 32 11.96 6.03 -8.86
C ASP A 32 10.66 6.11 -8.03
N THR A 33 9.92 5.01 -7.93
CA THR A 33 8.66 4.95 -7.16
C THR A 33 8.86 4.61 -5.68
N ARG A 34 9.96 3.94 -5.32
CA ARG A 34 10.14 3.34 -3.99
C ARG A 34 10.01 4.34 -2.84
N ARG A 35 10.58 5.53 -2.99
CA ARG A 35 10.51 6.58 -1.96
C ARG A 35 9.08 7.05 -1.71
N ALA A 36 8.28 7.17 -2.77
CA ALA A 36 6.87 7.53 -2.66
C ALA A 36 6.07 6.41 -1.98
N LEU A 37 6.38 5.15 -2.29
CA LEU A 37 5.74 3.98 -1.67
C LEU A 37 6.03 3.88 -0.17
N TYR A 38 7.27 4.08 0.27
CA TYR A 38 7.61 4.10 1.71
C TYR A 38 6.93 5.25 2.46
N LYS A 39 6.80 6.41 1.81
CA LYS A 39 6.17 7.60 2.39
C LYS A 39 4.65 7.46 2.54
N ASN A 40 4.02 6.54 1.82
CA ASN A 40 2.56 6.43 1.80
C ASN A 40 2.07 4.99 1.89
N ILE A 41 2.33 4.34 3.02
CA ILE A 41 1.82 3.00 3.33
C ILE A 41 0.46 3.15 3.99
N VAL A 42 -0.63 2.96 3.24
CA VAL A 42 -2.00 3.12 3.73
C VAL A 42 -2.52 1.79 4.29
N LEU A 43 -3.07 1.82 5.50
CA LEU A 43 -3.70 0.66 6.12
C LEU A 43 -5.21 0.61 5.83
N SER A 44 -5.72 -0.57 5.50
CA SER A 44 -7.14 -0.83 5.28
C SER A 44 -7.57 -2.19 5.84
N GLY A 45 -8.79 -2.27 6.35
CA GLY A 45 -9.41 -3.48 6.88
C GLY A 45 -9.46 -3.54 8.40
N GLY A 46 -10.40 -4.33 8.95
CA GLY A 46 -10.59 -4.43 10.41
C GLY A 46 -9.39 -4.99 11.16
N THR A 47 -8.59 -5.87 10.53
CA THR A 47 -7.39 -6.47 11.13
C THR A 47 -6.22 -5.49 11.27
N THR A 48 -6.28 -4.29 10.68
CA THR A 48 -5.26 -3.26 10.87
C THR A 48 -5.58 -2.31 12.03
N MET A 49 -6.77 -2.42 12.62
CA MET A 49 -7.28 -1.53 13.68
C MET A 49 -6.71 -1.82 15.08
N PHE A 50 -5.80 -2.80 15.21
CA PHE A 50 -5.19 -3.09 16.50
C PHE A 50 -4.42 -1.88 17.04
N LYS A 51 -4.52 -1.66 18.35
CA LYS A 51 -3.84 -0.56 19.04
C LYS A 51 -2.33 -0.59 18.73
N ASP A 52 -1.79 0.57 18.35
CA ASP A 52 -0.37 0.79 18.03
C ASP A 52 0.20 -0.06 16.87
N PHE A 53 -0.65 -0.75 16.11
CA PHE A 53 -0.23 -1.56 14.96
C PHE A 53 0.59 -0.75 13.93
N HIS A 54 0.09 0.42 13.55
CA HIS A 54 0.77 1.32 12.61
C HIS A 54 2.14 1.77 13.10
N LYS A 55 2.27 2.11 14.40
CA LYS A 55 3.55 2.54 14.98
C LYS A 55 4.56 1.41 14.96
N ARG A 56 4.15 0.21 15.38
CA ARG A 56 5.02 -0.98 15.35
C ARG A 56 5.47 -1.29 13.93
N LEU A 57 4.55 -1.27 12.98
CA LEU A 57 4.83 -1.51 11.57
C LEU A 57 5.80 -0.47 10.99
N GLN A 58 5.52 0.82 11.21
CA GLN A 58 6.38 1.92 10.77
C GLN A 58 7.79 1.80 11.33
N ASN A 59 7.92 1.55 12.63
CA ASN A 59 9.23 1.45 13.28
C ASN A 59 10.03 0.24 12.75
N ASN A 60 9.38 -0.90 12.53
CA ASN A 60 10.05 -2.09 12.00
C ASN A 60 10.49 -1.89 10.55
N ILE A 61 9.64 -1.32 9.69
CA ILE A 61 10.02 -1.01 8.30
C ILE A 61 11.14 0.04 8.29
N LYS A 62 11.03 1.11 9.09
CA LYS A 62 12.06 2.14 9.18
C LYS A 62 13.40 1.58 9.57
N LYS A 63 13.45 0.65 10.54
CA LYS A 63 14.68 -0.03 10.95
C LYS A 63 15.32 -0.77 9.77
N ILE A 64 14.56 -1.59 9.05
CA ILE A 64 15.04 -2.34 7.86
C ILE A 64 15.61 -1.39 6.80
N VAL A 65 14.89 -0.30 6.52
CA VAL A 65 15.28 0.69 5.51
C VAL A 65 16.55 1.44 5.93
N ASP A 66 16.63 1.88 7.19
CA ASP A 66 17.79 2.61 7.72
C ASP A 66 19.05 1.72 7.72
N GLU A 67 18.93 0.45 8.10
CA GLU A 67 20.02 -0.54 8.06
C GLU A 67 20.55 -0.70 6.62
N ARG A 68 19.65 -0.91 5.64
CA ARG A 68 20.05 -1.00 4.22
C ARG A 68 20.70 0.28 3.69
N VAL A 69 20.21 1.46 4.11
CA VAL A 69 20.81 2.74 3.71
C VAL A 69 22.20 2.90 4.32
N ALA A 70 22.40 2.52 5.57
CA ALA A 70 23.70 2.54 6.23
C ALA A 70 24.71 1.62 5.52
N GLU A 71 24.30 0.39 5.17
CA GLU A 71 25.12 -0.55 4.40
C GLU A 71 25.51 0.02 3.03
N THR A 72 24.56 0.67 2.34
CA THR A 72 24.81 1.30 1.03
C THR A 72 25.81 2.43 1.15
N ASN A 73 25.63 3.32 2.14
CA ASN A 73 26.53 4.44 2.40
C ASN A 73 27.96 3.94 2.69
N ALA A 74 28.09 2.90 3.52
CA ALA A 74 29.37 2.30 3.85
C ALA A 74 30.06 1.65 2.62
N ARG A 75 29.29 0.90 1.82
CA ARG A 75 29.82 0.16 0.66
C ARG A 75 30.26 1.07 -0.48
N HIS A 76 29.48 2.11 -0.76
CA HIS A 76 29.69 2.97 -1.93
C HIS A 76 30.34 4.31 -1.58
N ARG A 77 30.55 4.61 -0.29
CA ARG A 77 31.08 5.90 0.21
C ARG A 77 30.26 7.09 -0.32
N VAL A 78 28.96 6.91 -0.35
CA VAL A 78 27.97 7.92 -0.77
C VAL A 78 27.10 8.29 0.42
N GLU A 79 26.51 9.48 0.38
CA GLU A 79 25.49 9.89 1.34
C GLU A 79 24.11 9.80 0.69
N VAL A 80 23.41 8.70 0.91
CA VAL A 80 22.04 8.53 0.45
C VAL A 80 21.11 9.31 1.38
N LYS A 81 20.26 10.17 0.80
CA LYS A 81 19.21 10.88 1.54
C LYS A 81 18.34 9.89 2.33
N PRO A 82 18.04 10.16 3.62
CA PRO A 82 17.14 9.33 4.41
C PRO A 82 15.84 9.04 3.67
N VAL A 83 15.33 7.82 3.84
CA VAL A 83 14.03 7.42 3.29
C VAL A 83 12.98 7.67 4.37
N GLU A 84 12.00 8.50 4.05
CA GLU A 84 10.85 8.75 4.90
C GLU A 84 9.92 7.51 4.84
N VAL A 85 9.65 6.91 5.99
CA VAL A 85 8.71 5.80 6.14
C VAL A 85 7.51 6.29 6.94
N ASN A 86 6.33 6.21 6.34
CA ASN A 86 5.11 6.71 6.95
C ASN A 86 3.95 5.72 6.70
N VAL A 87 3.44 5.18 7.80
CA VAL A 87 2.30 4.25 7.82
C VAL A 87 1.06 5.02 8.25
N VAL A 88 0.19 5.28 7.28
CA VAL A 88 -0.98 6.14 7.43
C VAL A 88 -2.12 5.38 8.10
N THR A 89 -2.75 6.04 9.07
CA THR A 89 -3.99 5.55 9.68
C THR A 89 -5.11 6.55 9.56
N HIS A 90 -6.35 6.05 9.57
CA HIS A 90 -7.54 6.90 9.54
C HIS A 90 -8.71 6.24 10.27
N PRO A 91 -9.69 7.01 10.78
CA PRO A 91 -10.83 6.48 11.54
C PRO A 91 -11.71 5.47 10.77
N ILE A 92 -11.75 5.59 9.45
CA ILE A 92 -12.62 4.79 8.56
C ILE A 92 -11.96 3.48 8.07
N GLN A 93 -10.91 3.02 8.74
CA GLN A 93 -10.01 1.93 8.30
C GLN A 93 -10.73 0.61 8.03
N SER A 94 -11.72 0.28 8.86
CA SER A 94 -12.49 -0.96 8.74
C SER A 94 -13.31 -1.05 7.45
N TYR A 95 -13.67 0.07 6.84
CA TYR A 95 -14.46 0.15 5.60
C TYR A 95 -13.85 1.13 4.58
N ALA A 96 -12.51 1.31 4.63
CA ALA A 96 -11.78 2.26 3.80
C ALA A 96 -12.11 2.12 2.30
N VAL A 97 -12.18 0.88 1.83
CA VAL A 97 -12.49 0.53 0.43
C VAL A 97 -13.90 0.96 0.06
N TRP A 98 -14.89 0.64 0.90
CA TRP A 98 -16.29 0.99 0.66
C TRP A 98 -16.49 2.51 0.72
N PHE A 99 -15.86 3.18 1.68
CA PHE A 99 -15.90 4.63 1.79
C PHE A 99 -15.27 5.31 0.57
N GLY A 100 -14.10 4.85 0.14
CA GLY A 100 -13.44 5.36 -1.07
C GLY A 100 -14.32 5.20 -2.31
N GLY A 101 -15.00 4.05 -2.46
CA GLY A 101 -15.97 3.83 -3.53
C GLY A 101 -17.18 4.76 -3.45
N SER A 102 -17.72 5.01 -2.26
CA SER A 102 -18.83 5.95 -2.04
C SER A 102 -18.46 7.39 -2.40
N VAL A 103 -17.26 7.83 -1.99
CA VAL A 103 -16.73 9.16 -2.36
C VAL A 103 -16.50 9.26 -3.86
N ALA A 104 -15.86 8.25 -4.48
CA ALA A 104 -15.62 8.22 -5.91
C ALA A 104 -16.94 8.27 -6.69
N ALA A 105 -17.93 7.46 -6.31
CA ALA A 105 -19.25 7.41 -6.96
C ALA A 105 -20.08 8.69 -6.80
N SER A 106 -19.71 9.55 -5.86
CA SER A 106 -20.36 10.85 -5.64
C SER A 106 -19.78 11.96 -6.53
N SER A 107 -18.63 11.74 -7.20
CA SER A 107 -18.06 12.70 -8.16
C SER A 107 -18.79 12.65 -9.50
N HIS A 108 -18.87 13.78 -10.20
CA HIS A 108 -19.41 13.82 -11.57
C HIS A 108 -18.55 13.00 -12.55
N GLU A 109 -17.24 13.01 -12.36
CA GLU A 109 -16.25 12.28 -13.18
C GLU A 109 -16.47 10.77 -13.14
N PHE A 110 -17.15 10.27 -12.10
CA PHE A 110 -17.56 8.88 -11.98
C PHE A 110 -18.40 8.43 -13.17
N PHE A 111 -19.39 9.23 -13.52
CA PHE A 111 -20.33 8.90 -14.59
C PHE A 111 -19.67 8.93 -15.97
N GLU A 112 -18.68 9.81 -16.17
CA GLU A 112 -17.90 9.87 -17.41
C GLU A 112 -16.98 8.66 -17.60
N CYS A 113 -16.53 8.05 -16.50
CA CYS A 113 -15.68 6.85 -16.53
C CYS A 113 -16.46 5.54 -16.55
N CYS A 114 -17.77 5.57 -16.31
CA CYS A 114 -18.61 4.38 -16.30
C CYS A 114 -18.91 3.91 -17.72
N HIS A 115 -18.84 2.60 -17.93
CA HIS A 115 -19.34 1.98 -19.16
C HIS A 115 -20.87 2.00 -19.14
N THR A 116 -21.48 2.55 -20.18
CA THR A 116 -22.94 2.60 -20.27
C THR A 116 -23.49 1.24 -20.71
N LYS A 117 -24.80 1.04 -20.50
CA LYS A 117 -25.49 -0.14 -21.01
C LYS A 117 -25.46 -0.21 -22.53
N GLU A 118 -25.60 0.94 -23.19
CA GLU A 118 -25.55 1.06 -24.66
C GLU A 118 -24.18 0.62 -25.19
N ASP A 119 -23.09 1.12 -24.60
CA ASP A 119 -21.73 0.72 -24.97
C ASP A 119 -21.51 -0.78 -24.83
N TYR A 120 -22.04 -1.37 -23.75
CA TYR A 120 -21.94 -2.81 -23.49
C TYR A 120 -22.73 -3.64 -24.51
N GLU A 121 -23.91 -3.19 -24.93
CA GLU A 121 -24.72 -3.88 -25.93
C GLU A 121 -24.07 -3.81 -27.32
N GLU A 122 -23.37 -2.72 -27.64
CA GLU A 122 -22.68 -2.54 -28.93
C GLU A 122 -21.31 -3.26 -28.98
N HIS A 123 -20.48 -3.13 -27.94
CA HIS A 123 -19.08 -3.61 -27.93
C HIS A 123 -18.88 -4.90 -27.12
N GLY A 124 -19.93 -5.36 -26.42
CA GLY A 124 -19.92 -6.54 -25.56
C GLY A 124 -19.11 -6.37 -24.27
N ALA A 125 -18.97 -7.47 -23.52
CA ALA A 125 -18.28 -7.50 -22.23
C ALA A 125 -16.79 -7.16 -22.27
N SER A 126 -16.21 -6.96 -23.45
CA SER A 126 -14.80 -6.62 -23.62
C SER A 126 -14.45 -5.27 -22.97
N ILE A 127 -15.37 -4.31 -23.00
CA ILE A 127 -15.17 -2.97 -22.43
C ILE A 127 -14.97 -3.01 -20.90
N CYS A 128 -15.64 -3.95 -20.22
CA CYS A 128 -15.54 -4.11 -18.77
C CYS A 128 -14.21 -4.73 -18.30
N ARG A 129 -13.30 -5.13 -19.20
CA ARG A 129 -11.99 -5.68 -18.83
C ARG A 129 -11.04 -4.62 -18.28
N THR A 130 -11.28 -3.35 -18.58
CA THR A 130 -10.47 -2.24 -18.11
C THR A 130 -11.38 -1.08 -17.74
N SER A 131 -11.29 -0.64 -16.50
CA SER A 131 -11.95 0.57 -16.02
C SER A 131 -10.90 1.66 -15.90
N THR A 132 -11.20 2.86 -16.38
CA THR A 132 -10.31 4.01 -16.26
C THR A 132 -10.13 4.38 -14.79
N VAL A 133 -8.88 4.59 -14.38
CA VAL A 133 -8.56 5.04 -13.02
C VAL A 133 -8.89 6.54 -12.90
N PHE A 134 -9.63 6.90 -11.86
CA PHE A 134 -9.96 8.29 -11.52
C PHE A 134 -8.69 9.12 -11.35
N LYS A 135 -8.54 10.18 -12.17
CA LYS A 135 -7.39 11.10 -12.09
C LYS A 135 -7.56 12.19 -11.03
N GLY A 136 -8.76 12.40 -10.51
CA GLY A 136 -9.15 13.59 -9.72
C GLY A 136 -8.95 13.54 -8.20
N MET A 137 -8.16 12.59 -7.66
CA MET A 137 -8.01 12.44 -6.20
C MET A 137 -6.56 12.52 -5.68
N TYR A 138 -5.67 13.21 -6.42
CA TYR A 138 -4.28 13.48 -6.01
C TYR A 138 -3.99 14.98 -6.01
#